data_AF-A0A818CIQ9-F1
#
_entry.id   AF-A0A818CIQ9-F1
#
_cell.length_a   1.000
_cell.length_b   1.000
_cell.length_c   1.000
_cell.angle_alpha   90.00
_cell.angle_beta   90.00
_cell.angle_gamma   90.00
#
_symmetry.space_group_name_H-M   'P 1'
#
loop_
_entity.id
_entity.type
_entity.pdbx_description
1 polymer ?
#
loop_
_entity_poly.entity_id
_entity_poly.type
_entity_poly.pdbx_seq_one_letter_code
_entity_poly.pdbx_strand_id
1 'polypeptide(L)'
;MMNKLDDLIEKMKEVKEHLATLATNNEKFERFMQDKIQHDELTKQKIDSLLNNDNAFKKDLVHHSLLIERHENMFIKLLIPMFEDLFTLIAGQNQDKRVNTLDADLKCRLDRYLIQMKKTREDKSYLN
;
A
#
# COMPACT_ATOMS: atom_id res chain seq x y z
N MET A 1 -8.38 -76.80 32.91
CA MET A 1 -7.47 -76.47 31.79
C MET A 1 -8.23 -75.76 30.67
N MET A 2 -9.46 -76.21 30.33
CA MET A 2 -10.38 -75.53 29.37
C MET A 2 -10.62 -74.04 29.66
N ASN A 3 -11.01 -73.64 30.88
CA ASN A 3 -11.32 -72.23 31.18
C ASN A 3 -10.16 -71.23 30.97
N LYS A 4 -8.89 -71.68 31.02
CA LYS A 4 -7.73 -70.80 30.77
C LYS A 4 -7.46 -70.63 29.27
N LEU A 5 -7.84 -71.62 28.47
CA LEU A 5 -7.71 -71.58 27.02
C LEU A 5 -8.79 -70.69 26.42
N ASP A 6 -10.01 -70.79 26.92
CA ASP A 6 -11.13 -69.94 26.49
C ASP A 6 -10.86 -68.46 26.84
N ASP A 7 -10.38 -68.17 28.05
CA ASP A 7 -9.99 -66.81 28.49
C ASP A 7 -8.82 -66.24 27.67
N LEU A 8 -7.90 -67.09 27.21
CA LEU A 8 -6.81 -66.68 26.32
C LEU A 8 -7.32 -66.35 24.90
N ILE A 9 -8.25 -67.15 24.37
CA ILE A 9 -8.87 -66.93 23.06
C ILE A 9 -9.65 -65.61 23.05
N GLU A 10 -10.37 -65.31 24.12
CA GLU A 10 -11.13 -64.07 24.26
C GLU A 10 -10.20 -62.85 24.31
N LYS A 11 -9.13 -62.88 25.11
CA LYS A 11 -8.09 -61.83 25.13
C LYS A 11 -7.40 -61.65 23.79
N MET A 12 -7.11 -62.74 23.06
CA MET A 12 -6.53 -62.65 21.72
C MET A 12 -7.48 -61.97 20.72
N LYS A 13 -8.78 -62.17 20.88
CA LYS A 13 -9.80 -61.51 20.05
C LYS A 13 -9.87 -60.01 20.34
N GLU A 14 -9.85 -59.61 21.61
CA GLU A 14 -9.78 -58.20 22.03
C GLU A 14 -8.52 -57.51 21.51
N VAL A 15 -7.35 -58.16 21.64
CA VAL A 15 -6.08 -57.63 21.11
C VAL A 15 -6.15 -57.43 19.60
N LYS A 16 -6.77 -58.35 18.87
CA LYS A 16 -6.95 -58.23 17.42
C LYS A 16 -7.85 -57.05 17.05
N GLU A 17 -8.95 -56.82 17.77
CA GLU A 17 -9.84 -55.66 17.55
C GLU A 17 -9.15 -54.34 17.87
N HIS A 18 -8.35 -54.29 18.95
CA HIS A 18 -7.54 -53.13 19.28
C HIS A 18 -6.48 -52.85 18.22
N LEU A 19 -5.79 -53.87 17.70
CA LEU A 19 -4.82 -53.71 16.61
C LEU A 19 -5.49 -53.20 15.33
N ALA A 20 -6.67 -53.71 14.98
CA ALA A 20 -7.42 -53.22 13.82
C ALA A 20 -7.86 -51.75 13.99
N THR A 21 -8.30 -51.38 15.19
CA THR A 21 -8.65 -49.99 15.52
C THR A 21 -7.42 -49.08 15.49
N LEU A 22 -6.28 -49.56 15.99
CA LEU A 22 -5.02 -48.82 15.96
C LEU A 22 -4.53 -48.60 14.54
N ALA A 23 -4.59 -49.62 13.68
CA ALA A 23 -4.21 -49.51 12.27
C ALA A 23 -5.05 -48.46 11.53
N THR A 24 -6.37 -48.49 11.71
CA THR A 24 -7.27 -47.49 11.09
C THR A 24 -7.05 -46.08 11.63
N ASN A 25 -6.72 -45.92 12.92
CA ASN A 25 -6.38 -44.63 13.50
C ASN A 25 -5.02 -44.12 12.99
N ASN A 26 -4.04 -45.00 12.80
CA ASN A 26 -2.75 -44.64 12.24
C ASN A 26 -2.89 -44.12 10.81
N GLU A 27 -3.68 -44.78 9.96
CA GLU A 27 -3.95 -44.30 8.58
C GLU A 27 -4.61 -42.91 8.58
N LYS A 28 -5.55 -42.65 9.50
CA LYS A 28 -6.18 -41.31 9.63
C LYS A 28 -5.17 -40.26 10.07
N PHE A 29 -4.28 -40.61 11.00
CA PHE A 29 -3.22 -39.72 11.46
C PHE A 29 -2.24 -39.39 10.33
N GLU A 30 -1.82 -40.38 9.53
CA GLU A 30 -0.96 -40.16 8.38
C GLU A 30 -1.59 -39.21 7.35
N ARG A 31 -2.87 -39.38 7.04
CA ARG A 31 -3.60 -38.46 6.15
C ARG A 31 -3.68 -37.05 6.74
N PHE A 32 -4.01 -36.94 8.02
CA PHE A 32 -4.04 -35.64 8.70
C PHE A 32 -2.68 -34.93 8.64
N MET A 33 -1.58 -35.67 8.86
CA MET A 33 -0.23 -35.11 8.77
C MET A 33 0.10 -34.64 7.34
N GLN A 34 -0.30 -35.39 6.31
CA GLN A 34 -0.13 -34.98 4.92
C GLN A 34 -0.92 -33.70 4.61
N ASP A 35 -2.20 -33.65 4.98
CA ASP A 35 -3.05 -32.47 4.79
C ASP A 35 -2.49 -31.25 5.52
N LYS A 36 -1.96 -31.45 6.73
CA LYS A 36 -1.36 -30.38 7.52
C LYS A 36 -0.10 -29.82 6.87
N ILE A 37 0.79 -30.69 6.36
CA ILE A 37 1.99 -30.28 5.64
C ILE A 37 1.62 -29.45 4.40
N GLN A 38 0.66 -29.92 3.60
CA GLN A 38 0.20 -29.19 2.41
C GLN A 38 -0.40 -27.82 2.77
N HIS A 39 -1.20 -27.76 3.83
CA HIS A 39 -1.78 -26.51 4.30
C HIS A 39 -0.70 -25.52 4.79
N ASP A 40 0.31 -26.00 5.51
CA ASP A 40 1.39 -25.16 6.03
C ASP A 40 2.27 -24.62 4.89
N GLU A 41 2.51 -25.43 3.85
CA GLU A 41 3.22 -25.01 2.65
C GLU A 41 2.45 -23.94 1.87
N LEU A 42 1.13 -24.10 1.72
CA LEU A 42 0.27 -23.10 1.09
C LEU A 42 0.21 -21.79 1.90
N THR A 43 0.22 -21.89 3.23
CA THR A 43 0.29 -20.72 4.11
C THR A 43 1.62 -19.99 3.95
N LYS A 44 2.73 -20.72 3.89
CA LYS A 44 4.06 -20.16 3.67
C LYS A 44 4.13 -19.39 2.33
N GLN A 45 3.63 -19.99 1.24
CA GLN A 45 3.59 -19.33 -0.07
C GLN A 45 2.76 -18.02 -0.04
N LYS A 46 1.64 -18.01 0.68
CA LYS A 46 0.83 -16.79 0.87
C LYS A 46 1.58 -15.71 1.63
N ILE A 47 2.29 -16.08 2.70
CA ILE A 47 3.11 -15.15 3.48
C ILE A 47 4.21 -14.56 2.60
N ASP A 48 4.92 -15.39 1.84
CA ASP A 48 6.00 -14.93 0.94
C ASP A 48 5.46 -13.97 -0.14
N SER A 49 4.29 -14.25 -0.69
CA SER A 49 3.60 -13.36 -1.63
C SER A 49 3.23 -12.02 -1.00
N LEU A 50 2.69 -12.02 0.22
CA LEU A 50 2.36 -10.80 0.96
C LEU A 50 3.60 -9.95 1.25
N LEU A 51 4.72 -10.58 1.63
CA LEU A 51 5.99 -9.88 1.87
C LEU A 51 6.53 -9.23 0.59
N ASN A 52 6.43 -9.91 -0.55
CA ASN A 52 6.84 -9.35 -1.83
C ASN A 52 5.95 -8.15 -2.24
N ASN A 53 4.64 -8.26 -2.02
CA ASN A 53 3.71 -7.17 -2.30
C ASN A 53 3.94 -5.96 -1.39
N ASP A 54 4.23 -6.17 -0.10
CA ASP A 54 4.57 -5.09 0.83
C ASP A 54 5.84 -4.35 0.40
N ASN A 55 6.87 -5.09 -0.04
CA ASN A 55 8.09 -4.47 -0.56
C ASN A 55 7.85 -3.67 -1.85
N ALA A 56 7.01 -4.17 -2.76
CA ALA A 56 6.62 -3.44 -3.96
C ALA A 56 5.86 -2.15 -3.60
N PHE A 57 4.90 -2.25 -2.67
CA PHE A 57 4.12 -1.10 -2.22
C PHE A 57 4.98 -0.02 -1.56
N LYS A 58 5.95 -0.42 -0.72
CA LYS A 58 6.92 0.51 -0.13
C LYS A 58 7.74 1.24 -1.18
N LYS A 59 8.18 0.53 -2.22
CA LYS A 59 8.94 1.12 -3.32
C LYS A 59 8.09 2.13 -4.10
N ASP A 60 6.85 1.80 -4.40
CA ASP A 60 5.91 2.68 -5.10
C ASP A 60 5.60 3.93 -4.26
N LEU A 61 5.39 3.78 -2.96
CA LEU A 61 5.15 4.88 -2.04
C LEU A 61 6.32 5.87 -2.01
N VAL A 62 7.56 5.37 -1.91
CA VAL A 62 8.77 6.21 -1.97
C VAL A 62 8.89 6.90 -3.32
N HIS A 63 8.64 6.18 -4.42
CA HIS A 63 8.69 6.76 -5.76
C HIS A 63 7.67 7.89 -5.94
N HIS A 64 6.43 7.68 -5.54
CA HIS A 64 5.39 8.70 -5.62
C HIS A 64 5.64 9.89 -4.69
N SER A 65 6.14 9.65 -3.48
CA SER A 65 6.55 10.73 -2.56
C SER A 65 7.62 11.63 -3.20
N LEU A 66 8.64 11.04 -3.84
CA LEU A 66 9.67 11.80 -4.56
C LEU A 66 9.13 12.57 -5.76
N LEU A 67 8.17 11.99 -6.50
CA LEU A 67 7.53 12.68 -7.62
C LEU A 67 6.71 13.90 -7.15
N ILE A 68 5.96 13.74 -6.06
CA ILE A 68 5.19 14.83 -5.45
C ILE A 68 6.15 15.94 -5.00
N GLU A 69 7.19 15.60 -4.23
CA GLU A 69 8.18 16.58 -3.77
C GLU A 69 8.88 17.29 -4.94
N ARG A 70 9.22 16.56 -6.00
CA ARG A 70 9.81 17.15 -7.21
C ARG A 70 8.83 18.12 -7.89
N HIS A 71 7.56 17.74 -8.01
CA HIS A 71 6.54 18.62 -8.60
C HIS A 71 6.33 19.86 -7.74
N GLU A 72 6.16 19.72 -6.43
CA GLU A 72 6.04 20.85 -5.50
C GLU A 72 7.23 21.80 -5.63
N ASN A 73 8.46 21.26 -5.66
CA ASN A 73 9.66 22.06 -5.87
C ASN A 73 9.64 22.78 -7.23
N MET A 74 9.21 22.12 -8.31
CA MET A 74 9.12 22.75 -9.64
C MET A 74 8.09 23.90 -9.64
N PHE A 75 6.93 23.70 -9.03
CA PHE A 75 5.92 24.76 -8.93
C PHE A 75 6.41 25.93 -8.09
N ILE A 76 6.93 25.68 -6.89
CA ILE A 76 7.32 26.72 -5.93
C ILE A 76 8.58 27.48 -6.38
N LYS A 77 9.58 26.78 -6.94
CA LYS A 77 10.88 27.38 -7.24
C LYS A 77 11.01 27.90 -8.68
N LEU A 78 10.20 27.40 -9.61
CA LEU A 78 10.32 27.76 -11.03
C LEU A 78 9.02 28.37 -11.56
N LEU A 79 7.92 27.62 -11.56
CA LEU A 79 6.72 28.04 -12.29
C LEU A 79 6.05 29.25 -11.63
N ILE A 80 5.85 29.25 -10.32
CA ILE A 80 5.23 30.37 -9.59
C ILE A 80 6.05 31.66 -9.78
N PRO A 81 7.37 31.69 -9.51
CA PRO A 81 8.19 32.89 -9.77
C PRO A 81 8.13 33.36 -11.22
N MET A 82 8.18 32.44 -12.19
CA MET A 82 8.11 32.77 -13.61
C MET A 82 6.77 33.44 -13.97
N PHE A 83 5.65 32.96 -13.40
CA PHE A 83 4.35 33.60 -13.61
C PHE A 83 4.24 34.95 -12.90
N GLU A 84 4.80 35.09 -11.70
CA GLU A 84 4.87 36.38 -11.00
C GLU A 84 5.61 37.44 -11.84
N ASP A 85 6.76 37.06 -12.39
CA ASP A 85 7.56 37.93 -13.27
C ASP A 85 6.78 38.30 -14.54
N LEU A 86 6.14 37.32 -15.18
CA LEU A 86 5.36 37.53 -16.40
C LEU A 86 4.17 38.47 -16.16
N PHE A 87 3.40 38.25 -15.08
CA PHE A 87 2.26 39.09 -14.76
C PHE A 87 2.69 40.51 -14.41
N THR A 88 3.81 40.66 -13.70
CA THR A 88 4.39 41.97 -13.39
C THR A 88 4.83 42.70 -14.66
N LEU A 89 5.45 41.98 -15.61
CA LEU A 89 5.84 42.52 -16.91
C LEU A 89 4.62 43.02 -17.69
N ILE A 90 3.58 42.18 -17.82
CA ILE A 90 2.35 42.54 -18.54
C ILE A 90 1.66 43.73 -17.87
N ALA A 91 1.59 43.76 -16.53
CA ALA A 91 1.02 44.87 -15.79
C ALA A 91 1.79 46.19 -16.02
N GLY A 92 3.13 46.12 -16.13
CA GLY A 92 3.97 47.26 -16.46
C GLY A 92 3.75 47.79 -17.88
N GLN A 93 3.41 46.92 -18.83
CA GLN A 93 3.04 47.32 -20.20
C GLN A 93 1.60 47.84 -20.31
N ASN A 94 0.74 47.54 -19.32
CA ASN A 94 -0.67 47.99 -19.27
C ASN A 94 -0.82 49.42 -18.71
N GLN A 95 0.15 50.29 -19.01
CA GLN A 95 0.17 51.67 -18.56
C GLN A 95 0.51 52.61 -19.72
N ASP A 96 -0.11 53.78 -19.74
CA ASP A 96 0.26 54.84 -20.68
C ASP A 96 1.55 55.56 -20.25
N LYS A 97 2.04 56.49 -21.07
CA LYS A 97 3.24 57.31 -20.75
C LYS A 97 3.08 58.20 -19.50
N ARG A 98 1.86 58.32 -18.98
CA ARG A 98 1.49 59.08 -17.78
C ARG A 98 1.15 58.16 -16.60
N VAL A 99 1.45 56.86 -16.70
CA VAL A 99 1.24 55.83 -15.66
C VAL A 99 -0.26 55.52 -15.41
N ASN A 100 -1.15 55.97 -16.29
CA ASN A 100 -2.56 55.60 -16.21
C ASN A 100 -2.77 54.17 -16.73
N THR A 101 -3.62 53.41 -16.05
CA THR A 101 -3.97 52.04 -16.48
C THR A 101 -4.72 52.09 -17.80
N LEU A 102 -4.26 51.33 -18.81
CA LEU A 102 -4.90 51.25 -20.12
C LEU A 102 -6.15 50.36 -20.08
N ASP A 103 -6.02 49.16 -19.51
CA ASP A 103 -7.10 48.20 -19.31
C ASP A 103 -7.26 47.86 -17.82
N ALA A 104 -8.32 48.39 -17.21
CA ALA A 104 -8.60 48.20 -15.79
C ALA A 104 -9.06 46.77 -15.43
N ASP A 105 -9.75 46.07 -16.35
CA ASP A 105 -10.16 44.68 -16.11
C ASP A 105 -8.95 43.76 -16.13
N LEU A 106 -8.07 43.93 -17.13
CA LEU A 106 -6.82 43.19 -17.22
C LEU A 106 -5.97 43.38 -15.96
N LYS A 107 -5.82 44.62 -15.48
CA LYS A 107 -5.11 44.92 -14.23
C LYS A 107 -5.72 44.16 -13.04
N CYS A 108 -7.03 44.24 -12.86
CA CYS A 108 -7.74 43.55 -11.78
C CYS A 108 -7.59 42.01 -11.85
N ARG A 109 -7.54 41.43 -13.07
CA ARG A 109 -7.28 40.00 -13.26
C ARG A 109 -5.84 39.62 -12.89
N LEU A 110 -4.85 40.38 -13.35
CA LEU A 110 -3.44 40.14 -13.02
C LEU A 110 -3.16 40.25 -11.53
N ASP A 111 -3.71 41.28 -10.87
CA ASP A 111 -3.59 41.45 -9.42
C ASP A 111 -4.18 40.26 -8.65
N ARG A 112 -5.34 39.74 -9.09
CA ARG A 112 -5.94 38.53 -8.51
C ARG A 112 -5.06 37.30 -8.68
N TYR A 113 -4.48 37.09 -9.87
CA TYR A 113 -3.59 35.94 -10.10
C TYR A 113 -2.31 36.04 -9.26
N LEU A 114 -1.73 37.24 -9.13
CA LEU A 114 -0.57 37.46 -8.26
C LEU A 114 -0.87 37.14 -6.80
N ILE A 115 -2.04 37.55 -6.29
CA ILE A 115 -2.47 37.20 -4.93
C ILE A 115 -2.64 35.69 -4.77
N GLN A 116 -3.25 35.01 -5.75
CA GLN A 116 -3.41 33.55 -5.71
C GLN A 116 -2.05 32.83 -5.67
N MET A 117 -1.10 33.26 -6.50
CA MET A 117 0.25 32.66 -6.56
C MET A 117 1.02 32.85 -5.25
N LYS A 118 0.98 34.05 -4.66
CA LYS A 118 1.59 34.34 -3.35
C LYS A 118 0.97 33.47 -2.26
N LYS A 119 -0.36 33.34 -2.24
CA LYS A 119 -1.06 32.47 -1.30
C LYS A 119 -0.63 31.01 -1.46
N THR A 120 -0.56 30.49 -2.69
CA THR A 120 -0.10 29.11 -2.96
C THR A 120 1.35 28.88 -2.52
N ARG A 121 2.20 29.90 -2.55
CA ARG A 121 3.59 29.82 -2.07
C ARG A 121 3.71 29.85 -0.54
N GLU A 122 2.83 30.59 0.13
CA GLU A 122 2.84 30.80 1.58
C GLU A 122 2.07 29.73 2.36
N ASP A 123 0.93 29.27 1.84
CA ASP A 123 0.19 28.13 2.40
C ASP A 123 0.95 26.84 2.14
N LYS A 124 1.83 26.46 3.08
CA LYS A 124 2.42 25.10 3.19
C LYS A 124 1.37 24.02 3.53
N SER A 125 0.10 24.19 3.18
CA SER A 125 -1.01 23.39 3.71
C SER A 125 -1.36 22.14 2.88
N TYR A 126 -0.44 21.66 2.04
CA TYR A 126 -0.59 20.32 1.44
C TYR A 126 0.00 19.21 2.32
N LEU A 127 0.58 19.56 3.49
CA LEU A 127 0.92 18.63 4.56
C LEU A 127 -0.11 18.72 5.70
N ASN A 128 -1.19 17.97 5.60
CA ASN A 128 -1.94 17.41 6.73
C ASN A 128 -2.54 16.08 6.29
#